data_AF-A0A6N8J8X9-F1
#
_entry.id   AF-A0A6N8J8X9-F1
#
_cell.length_a   1.000
_cell.length_b   1.000
_cell.length_c   1.000
_cell.angle_alpha   90.00
_cell.angle_beta   90.00
_cell.angle_gamma   90.00
#
_symmetry.space_group_name_H-M   'P 1'
#
loop_
_entity.id
_entity.type
_entity.pdbx_description
1 polymer ?
#
loop_
_entity_poly.entity_id
_entity_poly.type
_entity_poly.pdbx_seq_one_letter_code
_entity_poly.pdbx_strand_id
1 'polypeptide(L)'
;MEIYTFFMEFRGGTYISQIYAERLSDAVKLWGEKLDTNDIKHLGNSGKNELLGELKDIELTVIRTVKNVWFFCLSIRKGFITVNVVKTSQIESKNDLSK
;
A
#
# COMPACT_ATOMS: atom_id res chain seq x y z
N MET A 1 4.85 -2.02 -16.11
CA MET A 1 4.09 -2.24 -14.86
C MET A 1 5.09 -2.58 -13.76
N GLU A 2 4.83 -2.12 -12.53
CA GLU A 2 5.77 -2.13 -11.41
C GLU A 2 5.16 -2.88 -10.23
N ILE A 3 6.01 -3.43 -9.35
CA ILE A 3 5.56 -4.04 -8.10
C ILE A 3 5.75 -3.05 -6.96
N TYR A 4 4.66 -2.77 -6.24
CA TYR A 4 4.65 -1.98 -5.02
C TYR A 4 4.31 -2.89 -3.84
N THR A 5 5.17 -2.92 -2.83
CA THR A 5 4.98 -3.67 -1.59
C THR A 5 4.53 -2.71 -0.50
N PHE A 6 3.41 -3.03 0.15
CA PHE A 6 2.80 -2.23 1.20
C PHE A 6 3.04 -2.90 2.54
N PHE A 7 3.67 -2.19 3.47
CA PHE A 7 3.83 -2.57 4.87
C PHE A 7 2.86 -1.74 5.69
N MET A 8 1.73 -2.32 6.04
CA MET A 8 0.70 -1.67 6.85
C MET A 8 0.86 -2.07 8.30
N GLU A 9 0.98 -1.08 9.18
CA GLU A 9 0.92 -1.26 10.63
C GLU A 9 -0.45 -0.81 11.13
N PHE A 10 -1.12 -1.67 11.89
CA PHE A 10 -2.39 -1.35 12.53
C PHE A 10 -2.54 -2.12 13.84
N ARG A 11 -2.76 -1.40 14.95
CA ARG A 11 -3.00 -1.96 16.29
C ARG A 11 -1.97 -3.03 16.71
N GLY A 12 -0.70 -2.80 16.40
CA GLY A 12 0.41 -3.70 16.76
C GLY A 12 0.58 -4.91 15.85
N GLY A 13 -0.20 -5.02 14.77
CA GLY A 13 0.02 -6.01 13.71
C GLY A 13 0.64 -5.38 12.48
N THR A 14 1.54 -6.13 11.84
CA THR A 14 2.14 -5.85 10.53
C THR A 14 1.46 -6.69 9.46
N TYR A 15 0.98 -6.04 8.41
CA TYR A 15 0.27 -6.67 7.30
C TYR A 15 0.94 -6.27 5.99
N ILE A 16 1.40 -7.27 5.24
CA ILE A 16 2.19 -7.05 4.03
C ILE A 16 1.41 -7.55 2.82
N SER A 17 1.31 -6.74 1.78
CA SER A 17 0.73 -7.14 0.51
C SER A 17 1.44 -6.46 -0.66
N GLN A 18 1.28 -7.02 -1.86
CA GLN A 18 1.88 -6.49 -3.07
C GLN A 18 0.82 -6.14 -4.10
N ILE A 19 1.03 -5.03 -4.80
CA ILE A 19 0.17 -4.52 -5.85
C ILE A 19 0.98 -4.25 -7.11
N TYR A 20 0.44 -4.71 -8.23
CA TYR A 20 0.93 -4.39 -9.55
C TYR A 20 0.22 -3.14 -10.06
N ALA A 21 0.98 -2.13 -10.47
CA ALA A 21 0.43 -0.91 -11.04
C ALA A 21 1.46 -0.19 -11.93
N GLU A 22 1.00 0.70 -12.80
CA GLU A 22 1.90 1.54 -13.62
C GLU A 22 2.45 2.72 -12.83
N ARG A 23 1.62 3.30 -11.94
CA ARG A 23 1.95 4.49 -11.15
C ARG A 23 1.71 4.23 -9.67
N LEU A 24 2.49 4.91 -8.82
CA LEU A 24 2.38 4.83 -7.37
C LEU A 24 0.97 5.18 -6.87
N SER A 25 0.36 6.23 -7.42
CA SER A 25 -1.01 6.65 -7.07
C SER A 25 -2.03 5.55 -7.34
N ASP A 26 -1.88 4.83 -8.45
CA ASP A 26 -2.77 3.75 -8.84
C ASP A 26 -2.56 2.53 -7.93
N ALA A 27 -1.30 2.26 -7.58
CA ALA A 27 -0.95 1.22 -6.63
C ALA A 27 -1.63 1.42 -5.26
N VAL A 28 -1.62 2.65 -4.74
CA VAL A 28 -2.21 3.00 -3.45
C VAL A 28 -3.72 2.82 -3.45
N LYS A 29 -4.41 3.26 -4.51
CA LYS A 29 -5.86 3.07 -4.67
C LYS A 29 -6.21 1.58 -4.75
N LEU A 30 -5.53 0.85 -5.63
CA LEU A 30 -5.73 -0.60 -5.81
C LEU A 30 -5.40 -1.38 -4.54
N TRP A 31 -4.41 -0.96 -3.76
CA TRP A 31 -4.09 -1.55 -2.47
C TRP A 31 -5.28 -1.45 -1.51
N GLY A 32 -5.85 -0.26 -1.34
CA GLY A 32 -7.01 -0.07 -0.48
C GLY A 32 -8.21 -0.92 -0.93
N GLU A 33 -8.47 -0.99 -2.23
CA GLU A 33 -9.55 -1.81 -2.80
C GLU A 33 -9.35 -3.31 -2.55
N LYS A 34 -8.11 -3.79 -2.70
CA LYS A 34 -7.74 -5.21 -2.55
C LYS A 34 -7.41 -5.63 -1.11
N LEU A 35 -7.35 -4.69 -0.16
CA LEU A 35 -7.05 -4.99 1.23
C LEU A 35 -8.08 -5.98 1.79
N ASP A 36 -7.62 -7.21 2.07
CA ASP A 36 -8.45 -8.20 2.76
C ASP A 36 -8.44 -7.89 4.26
N THR A 37 -9.63 -7.73 4.84
CA THR A 37 -9.80 -7.38 6.26
C THR A 37 -10.10 -8.56 7.15
N ASN A 38 -10.29 -9.77 6.58
CA ASN A 38 -10.69 -10.95 7.34
C ASN A 38 -9.68 -11.30 8.44
N ASP A 39 -8.39 -11.19 8.14
CA ASP A 39 -7.30 -11.47 9.09
C ASP A 39 -6.79 -10.22 9.84
N ILE A 40 -7.35 -9.04 9.54
CA ILE A 40 -6.96 -7.78 10.17
C ILE A 40 -7.90 -7.49 11.34
N LYS A 41 -7.51 -8.02 12.50
CA LYS A 41 -8.29 -7.88 13.74
C LYS A 41 -8.67 -6.41 13.98
N HIS A 42 -9.93 -6.20 14.33
CA HIS A 42 -10.54 -4.89 14.59
C HIS A 42 -10.77 -3.99 13.36
N LEU A 43 -10.15 -4.20 12.20
CA LEU A 43 -10.35 -3.33 11.04
C LEU A 43 -11.74 -3.54 10.41
N GLY A 44 -11.99 -4.75 9.87
CA GLY A 44 -13.22 -5.13 9.20
C GLY A 44 -13.67 -4.19 8.06
N ASN A 45 -14.83 -4.48 7.48
CA ASN A 45 -15.35 -3.72 6.33
C ASN A 45 -15.60 -2.24 6.64
N SER A 46 -16.05 -1.89 7.85
CA SER A 46 -16.27 -0.49 8.21
C SER A 46 -14.98 0.32 8.25
N GLY A 47 -13.90 -0.25 8.78
CA GLY A 47 -12.59 0.41 8.78
C GLY A 47 -12.00 0.52 7.37
N LYS A 48 -12.20 -0.49 6.51
CA LYS A 48 -11.81 -0.43 5.10
C LYS A 48 -12.56 0.65 4.33
N ASN A 49 -13.86 0.82 4.55
CA ASN A 49 -14.63 1.87 3.87
C ASN A 49 -14.15 3.28 4.24
N GLU A 50 -13.82 3.49 5.52
CA GLU A 50 -13.23 4.76 5.99
C GLU A 50 -11.85 4.99 5.37
N LEU A 51 -10.98 3.97 5.39
CA LEU A 51 -9.68 3.99 4.72
C LEU A 51 -9.80 4.34 3.24
N LEU A 52 -10.75 3.75 2.51
CA LEU A 52 -10.98 4.05 1.09
C LEU A 52 -11.43 5.50 0.85
N GLY A 53 -12.12 6.10 1.81
CA GLY A 53 -12.45 7.52 1.80
C GLY A 53 -11.19 8.38 1.90
N GLU A 54 -10.38 8.13 2.92
CA GLU A 54 -9.15 8.88 3.21
C GLU A 54 -8.09 8.73 2.10
N LEU A 55 -8.03 7.58 1.41
CA LEU A 55 -7.08 7.34 0.32
C LEU A 55 -7.30 8.22 -0.92
N LYS A 56 -8.45 8.88 -1.07
CA LYS A 56 -8.74 9.71 -2.26
C LYS A 56 -7.85 10.94 -2.33
N ASP A 57 -7.59 11.54 -1.19
CA ASP A 57 -6.86 12.81 -1.03
C ASP A 57 -5.51 12.61 -0.34
N ILE A 58 -5.01 11.36 -0.29
CA ILE A 58 -3.82 11.03 0.48
C ILE A 58 -2.56 11.64 -0.14
N GLU A 59 -1.78 12.31 0.70
CA GLU A 59 -0.45 12.79 0.35
C GLU A 59 0.61 11.73 0.72
N LEU A 60 1.42 11.35 -0.27
CA LEU A 60 2.50 10.40 -0.09
C LEU A 60 3.80 11.12 0.25
N THR A 61 4.30 10.89 1.46
CA THR A 61 5.58 11.45 1.90
C THR A 61 6.73 10.62 1.35
N VAL A 62 7.62 11.22 0.56
CA VAL A 62 8.86 10.57 0.10
C VAL A 62 9.83 10.40 1.27
N ILE A 63 10.30 9.19 1.53
CA ILE A 63 11.35 8.96 2.53
C ILE A 63 12.71 9.21 1.88
N ARG A 64 13.31 10.39 2.14
CA ARG A 64 14.49 10.87 1.40
C ARG A 64 15.77 10.06 1.60
N THR A 65 15.88 9.30 2.68
CA THR A 65 17.07 8.51 3.04
C THR A 65 17.14 7.16 2.34
N VAL A 66 16.05 6.71 1.70
CA VAL A 66 15.94 5.42 1.01
C VAL A 66 15.33 5.62 -0.37
N LYS A 67 15.78 4.83 -1.35
CA LYS A 67 15.24 4.92 -2.72
C LYS A 67 13.90 4.20 -2.79
N ASN A 68 12.99 4.77 -3.58
CA ASN A 68 11.74 4.10 -3.95
C ASN A 68 10.83 3.74 -2.77
N VAL A 69 10.89 4.52 -1.68
CA VAL A 69 10.02 4.34 -0.51
C VAL A 69 9.22 5.60 -0.25
N TRP A 70 7.94 5.40 -0.01
CA TRP A 70 6.98 6.42 0.40
C TRP A 70 6.29 5.99 1.68
N PHE A 71 5.73 6.96 2.38
CA PHE A 71 5.00 6.77 3.61
C PHE A 71 3.69 7.55 3.58
N PHE A 72 2.64 6.99 4.18
CA PHE A 72 1.45 7.75 4.55
C PHE A 72 0.84 7.20 5.84
N CYS A 73 0.04 8.04 6.48
CA CYS A 73 -0.68 7.70 7.70
C CYS A 73 -2.15 8.09 7.53
N LEU A 74 -3.05 7.20 7.93
CA LEU A 74 -4.49 7.42 7.94
C LEU A 74 -4.98 7.41 9.39
N SER A 75 -5.85 8.36 9.71
CA SER A 75 -6.60 8.35 10.96
C SER A 75 -8.01 7.88 10.66
N ILE A 76 -8.37 6.70 11.14
CA ILE A 76 -9.74 6.19 11.09
C ILE A 76 -10.31 6.11 12.50
N ARG A 77 -11.62 5.99 12.66
CA ARG A 77 -12.29 5.85 13.96
C ARG A 77 -11.70 4.72 14.81
N LYS A 78 -11.16 3.69 14.16
CA LYS A 78 -10.58 2.52 14.83
C LYS A 78 -9.12 2.67 15.25
N GLY A 79 -8.48 3.79 14.92
CA GLY A 79 -7.10 4.12 15.26
C GLY A 79 -6.30 4.58 14.05
N PHE A 80 -4.97 4.56 14.20
CA PHE A 80 -4.05 4.96 13.13
C PHE A 80 -3.61 3.75 12.32
N ILE A 81 -3.56 3.94 11.01
CA ILE A 81 -2.95 3.02 10.06
C ILE A 81 -1.75 3.74 9.48
N THR A 82 -0.56 3.17 9.62
CA THR A 82 0.64 3.70 8.97
C THR A 82 1.12 2.75 7.90
N VAL A 83 1.50 3.27 6.75
CA VAL A 83 1.84 2.45 5.60
C VAL A 83 3.14 2.92 4.98
N ASN A 84 4.11 2.02 4.88
CA ASN A 84 5.26 2.20 4.01
C ASN A 84 4.97 1.53 2.66
N VAL A 85 5.25 2.23 1.57
CA VAL A 85 5.10 1.73 0.20
C VAL A 85 6.48 1.67 -0.43
N VAL A 86 6.90 0.48 -0.84
CA VAL A 86 8.20 0.23 -1.46
C VAL A 86 7.98 -0.20 -2.91
N LYS A 87 8.51 0.54 -3.88
CA LYS A 87 8.56 0.06 -5.27
C LYS A 87 9.74 -0.93 -5.38
N THR A 88 9.42 -2.22 -5.46
CA THR A 88 10.39 -3.32 -5.28
C THR A 88 11.01 -3.85 -6.57
N SER A 89 10.33 -3.75 -7.71
CA SER A 89 10.87 -4.17 -9.01
C SER A 89 10.10 -3.60 -10.20
N GLN A 90 10.80 -3.48 -11.34
CA GLN A 90 10.17 -3.40 -12.65
C GLN A 90 9.93 -4.81 -13.17
N ILE A 91 8.80 -5.05 -13.84
CA ILE A 91 8.68 -6.25 -14.67
C ILE A 91 9.59 -6.04 -15.88
N GLU A 92 10.71 -6.76 -15.94
CA GLU A 92 11.41 -6.98 -17.20
C GLU A 92 10.48 -7.81 -18.09
N SER A 93 10.08 -7.26 -19.24
CA SER A 93 9.35 -8.02 -20.24
C SER A 93 10.20 -9.23 -20.64
N LYS A 94 9.60 -10.43 -20.66
CA LYS A 94 10.21 -11.75 -20.95
C LYS A 94 10.91 -11.91 -22.33
N ASN A 95 11.37 -10.84 -22.97
CA ASN A 95 12.11 -10.90 -24.23
C ASN A 95 13.64 -11.00 -24.06
N ASP A 96 14.18 -10.88 -22.84
CA ASP A 96 15.64 -10.91 -22.61
C ASP A 96 16.19 -12.22 -22.02
N LEU A 97 15.35 -13.25 -21.86
CA LEU A 97 15.79 -14.61 -21.45
C LEU A 97 16.12 -15.54 -22.63
N SER A 98 16.33 -14.99 -23.82
CA SER A 98 16.83 -15.72 -25.00
C SER A 98 18.13 -15.11 -25.52
N LYS A 99 19.16 -15.08 -24.68
CA LYS A 99 20.56 -14.93 -25.11
C LYS A 99 21.42 -15.99 -24.43
#